data_AF-E8Z6U4-F1
#
_entry.id   AF-E8Z6U4-F1
#
_cell.length_a   1.000
_cell.length_b   1.000
_cell.length_c   1.000
_cell.angle_alpha   90.00
_cell.angle_beta   90.00
_cell.angle_gamma   90.00
#
_symmetry.space_group_name_H-M   'P 1'
#
loop_
_entity.id
_entity.type
_entity.pdbx_description
1 polymer ?
#
loop_
_entity_poly.entity_id
_entity_poly.type
_entity_poly.pdbx_seq_one_letter_code
_entity_poly.pdbx_strand_id
1 'polypeptide(L)'
;DLMPKVPMVFDFCREASLEAESASPVLFVQAWHPEFAAVERTAEVRTRAKVFGLSDDDVKEVTKMINDNAKKNWDKSAKLWRQDSESYGAVSKALQDEVNAEKKKEEEAAEAKRKEDESNDEERKAALEELEKKRKAKREMEEEKERIRLERKKKLEEERMKRDPWLMVPEVKKAEELLEDLKAQRRDANAKLEFDLSTSLTKDISKAERELKKTIKKAKKEYKKSQKAGDAGTPEKAAEEPASV
;
A
#
# COMPACT_ATOMS: atom_id res chain seq x y z
N ASP A 1 56.43 -60.49 10.46
CA ASP A 1 55.58 -59.94 9.38
C ASP A 1 54.33 -59.26 9.90
N LEU A 2 54.46 -57.98 10.25
CA LEU A 2 53.34 -57.08 10.58
C LEU A 2 52.90 -56.33 9.31
N MET A 3 52.57 -57.06 8.24
CA MET A 3 51.88 -56.42 7.12
C MET A 3 50.51 -55.98 7.64
N PRO A 4 50.15 -54.68 7.57
CA PRO A 4 48.82 -54.27 7.95
C PRO A 4 47.84 -54.98 7.02
N LYS A 5 46.96 -55.80 7.61
CA LYS A 5 45.71 -56.23 7.00
C LYS A 5 45.05 -55.00 6.38
N VAL A 6 44.54 -55.16 5.16
CA VAL A 6 43.87 -54.12 4.37
C VAL A 6 43.03 -53.21 5.28
N PRO A 7 43.18 -51.87 5.20
CA PRO A 7 42.41 -50.96 6.03
C PRO A 7 40.91 -51.19 5.79
N MET A 8 40.18 -51.49 6.86
CA MET A 8 38.73 -51.62 6.82
C MET A 8 38.11 -50.24 7.00
N VAL A 9 37.29 -49.83 6.03
CA VAL A 9 36.52 -48.60 6.07
C VAL A 9 35.08 -48.97 6.39
N PHE A 10 34.51 -48.34 7.41
CA PHE A 10 33.09 -48.48 7.75
C PHE A 10 32.52 -47.14 8.16
N ASP A 11 31.21 -47.00 8.02
CA ASP A 11 30.47 -45.84 8.49
C ASP A 11 30.32 -45.92 10.01
N PHE A 12 30.99 -45.01 10.73
CA PHE A 12 30.94 -44.96 12.19
C PHE A 12 29.53 -44.65 12.74
N CYS A 13 28.63 -44.13 11.90
CA CYS A 13 27.23 -43.90 12.28
C CYS A 13 26.38 -45.19 12.27
N ARG A 14 26.95 -46.33 11.85
CA ARG A 14 26.28 -47.63 11.86
C ARG A 14 26.87 -48.53 12.93
N GLU A 15 26.04 -49.44 13.43
CA GLU A 15 26.50 -50.48 14.35
C GLU A 15 27.53 -51.37 13.65
N ALA A 16 28.69 -51.52 14.28
CA ALA A 16 29.76 -52.40 13.82
C ALA A 16 30.34 -53.14 15.02
N SER A 17 30.54 -54.45 14.88
CA SER A 17 31.20 -55.29 15.87
C SER A 17 32.64 -55.59 15.44
N LEU A 18 33.54 -55.58 16.42
CA LEU A 18 34.94 -55.98 16.23
C LEU A 18 35.21 -57.15 17.17
N GLU A 19 35.45 -58.33 16.59
CA GLU A 19 35.75 -59.55 17.32
C GLU A 19 37.18 -59.99 17.03
N ALA A 20 37.90 -60.42 18.07
CA ALA A 20 39.24 -60.96 17.95
C ALA A 20 39.43 -62.12 18.92
N GLU A 21 39.98 -63.24 18.44
CA GLU A 21 40.26 -64.43 19.26
C GLU A 21 41.34 -64.18 20.33
N SER A 22 42.17 -63.16 20.14
CA SER A 22 43.20 -62.74 21.09
C SER A 22 43.40 -61.22 21.02
N ALA A 23 43.93 -60.64 22.10
CA ALA A 23 44.17 -59.21 22.21
C ALA A 23 45.06 -58.71 21.06
N SER A 24 44.48 -57.87 20.20
CA SER A 24 45.14 -57.34 19.00
C SER A 24 45.10 -55.81 19.02
N PRO A 25 46.23 -55.13 18.77
CA PRO A 25 46.23 -53.68 18.66
C PRO A 25 45.49 -53.23 17.40
N VAL A 26 44.53 -52.31 17.55
CA VAL A 26 43.73 -51.73 16.46
C VAL A 26 43.93 -50.22 16.44
N LEU A 27 44.17 -49.65 15.26
CA LEU A 27 44.24 -48.21 15.05
C LEU A 27 42.92 -47.72 14.43
N PHE A 28 42.20 -46.86 15.14
CA PHE A 28 41.06 -46.14 14.60
C PHE A 28 41.51 -44.81 14.01
N VAL A 29 41.22 -44.60 12.72
CA VAL A 29 41.43 -43.31 12.04
C VAL A 29 40.08 -42.80 11.60
N GLN A 30 39.65 -41.67 12.16
CA GLN A 30 38.42 -41.01 11.73
C GLN A 30 38.72 -40.01 10.63
N ALA A 31 37.87 -39.99 9.62
CA ALA A 31 37.96 -39.06 8.52
C ALA A 31 36.54 -38.56 8.20
N TRP A 32 36.41 -37.34 7.68
CA TRP A 32 35.09 -36.78 7.32
C TRP A 32 34.44 -37.58 6.19
N HIS A 33 33.11 -37.50 6.03
CA HIS A 33 32.49 -38.12 4.86
C HIS A 33 32.95 -37.42 3.57
N PRO A 34 33.10 -38.13 2.43
CA PRO A 34 33.49 -37.51 1.17
C PRO A 34 32.62 -36.37 0.67
N GLU A 35 31.36 -36.39 1.06
CA GLU A 35 30.37 -35.40 0.66
C GLU A 35 30.31 -34.22 1.62
N PHE A 36 31.07 -34.26 2.71
CA PHE A 36 31.17 -33.16 3.67
C PHE A 36 31.87 -31.98 2.99
N ALA A 37 31.13 -30.90 2.76
CA ALA A 37 31.57 -29.81 1.90
C ALA A 37 32.71 -29.00 2.55
N ALA A 38 33.48 -28.29 1.72
CA ALA A 38 34.60 -27.46 2.20
C ALA A 38 34.15 -26.39 3.21
N VAL A 39 32.93 -25.86 3.04
CA VAL A 39 32.33 -24.88 3.95
C VAL A 39 32.04 -25.52 5.32
N GLU A 40 31.49 -26.73 5.33
CA GLU A 40 31.17 -27.47 6.55
C GLU A 40 32.43 -27.87 7.31
N ARG A 41 33.47 -28.34 6.60
CA ARG A 41 34.81 -28.60 7.16
C ARG A 41 35.39 -27.38 7.86
N THR A 42 35.29 -26.22 7.20
CA THR A 42 35.81 -24.95 7.73
C THR A 42 35.03 -24.51 8.97
N ALA A 43 33.71 -24.67 8.97
CA ALA A 43 32.86 -24.34 10.11
C ALA A 43 33.17 -25.23 11.32
N GLU A 44 33.35 -26.53 11.11
CA GLU A 44 33.67 -27.49 12.17
C GLU A 44 35.05 -27.21 12.79
N VAL A 45 36.07 -26.94 11.97
CA VAL A 45 37.42 -26.59 12.44
C VAL A 45 37.37 -25.33 13.30
N ARG A 46 36.67 -24.29 12.86
CA ARG A 46 36.50 -23.05 13.63
C ARG A 46 35.79 -23.29 14.97
N THR A 47 34.75 -24.12 14.95
CA THR A 47 33.99 -24.46 16.17
C THR A 47 34.85 -25.18 17.18
N ARG A 48 35.61 -26.20 16.74
CA ARG A 48 36.53 -26.94 17.62
C ARG A 48 37.70 -26.08 18.08
N ALA A 49 38.27 -25.29 17.19
CA ALA A 49 39.39 -24.41 17.51
C ALA A 49 39.06 -23.42 18.63
N LYS A 50 37.83 -22.91 18.67
CA LYS A 50 37.34 -22.07 19.77
C LYS A 50 37.34 -22.80 21.11
N VAL A 51 37.00 -24.09 21.13
CA VAL A 51 37.02 -24.93 22.35
C VAL A 51 38.45 -25.18 22.82
N PHE A 52 39.39 -25.34 21.89
CA PHE A 52 40.80 -25.61 22.19
C PHE A 52 41.66 -24.34 22.37
N GLY A 53 41.09 -23.14 22.19
CA GLY A 53 41.82 -21.87 22.33
C GLY A 53 42.91 -21.67 21.27
N LEU A 54 42.72 -22.21 20.07
CA LEU A 54 43.68 -22.04 18.96
C LEU A 54 43.59 -20.64 18.36
N SER A 55 44.70 -20.15 17.82
CA SER A 55 44.75 -18.84 17.16
C SER A 55 44.07 -18.87 15.78
N ASP A 56 43.57 -17.72 15.33
CA ASP A 56 42.91 -17.61 14.02
C ASP A 56 43.86 -17.95 12.86
N ASP A 57 45.17 -17.74 13.03
CA ASP A 57 46.15 -18.05 12.00
C ASP A 57 46.41 -19.56 11.91
N ASP A 58 46.51 -20.25 13.05
CA ASP A 58 46.57 -21.72 13.09
C ASP A 58 45.31 -22.34 12.45
N VAL A 59 44.13 -21.76 12.72
CA VAL A 59 42.86 -22.21 12.15
C VAL A 59 42.85 -22.07 10.63
N LYS A 60 43.37 -20.96 10.09
CA LYS A 60 43.46 -20.76 8.64
C LYS A 60 44.41 -21.77 8.01
N GLU A 61 45.58 -22.02 8.62
CA GLU A 61 46.55 -22.97 8.11
C GLU A 61 46.01 -24.40 8.10
N VAL A 62 45.41 -24.84 9.21
CA VAL A 62 44.77 -26.15 9.32
C VAL A 62 43.63 -26.29 8.32
N THR A 63 42.75 -25.29 8.22
CA THR A 63 41.64 -25.30 7.26
C THR A 63 42.13 -25.41 5.82
N LYS A 64 43.18 -24.66 5.46
CA LYS A 64 43.80 -24.70 4.14
C LYS A 64 44.39 -26.08 3.86
N MET A 65 45.18 -26.62 4.79
CA MET A 65 45.79 -27.94 4.66
C MET A 65 44.73 -29.02 4.43
N ILE A 66 43.64 -28.99 5.20
CA ILE A 66 42.60 -30.01 5.07
C ILE A 66 41.86 -29.87 3.73
N ASN A 67 41.50 -28.65 3.31
CA ASN A 67 40.78 -28.45 2.05
C ASN A 67 41.66 -28.74 0.83
N ASP A 68 42.95 -28.41 0.87
CA ASP A 68 43.89 -28.74 -0.20
C ASP A 68 44.12 -30.26 -0.31
N ASN A 69 44.23 -30.96 0.82
CA ASN A 69 44.32 -32.42 0.84
C ASN A 69 43.01 -33.06 0.36
N ALA A 70 41.86 -32.52 0.78
CA ALA A 70 40.56 -33.01 0.36
C ALA A 70 40.40 -32.92 -1.17
N LYS A 71 40.72 -31.76 -1.75
CA LYS A 71 40.63 -31.57 -3.20
C LYS A 71 41.54 -32.50 -4.01
N LYS A 72 42.74 -32.83 -3.50
CA LYS A 72 43.73 -33.65 -4.25
C LYS A 72 43.51 -35.15 -4.11
N ASN A 73 43.22 -35.60 -2.89
CA ASN A 73 43.20 -37.01 -2.56
C ASN A 73 41.77 -37.51 -2.33
N TRP A 74 40.91 -36.67 -1.77
CA TRP A 74 39.57 -37.08 -1.41
C TRP A 74 38.65 -37.25 -2.61
N ASP A 75 38.74 -36.41 -3.63
CA ASP A 75 37.92 -36.61 -4.85
C ASP A 75 38.23 -37.96 -5.53
N LYS A 76 39.47 -38.43 -5.43
CA LYS A 76 39.88 -39.75 -5.93
C LYS A 76 39.39 -40.89 -5.03
N SER A 77 39.58 -40.75 -3.72
CA SER A 77 39.10 -41.74 -2.74
C SER A 77 37.58 -41.82 -2.68
N ALA A 78 36.88 -40.71 -2.84
CA ALA A 78 35.43 -40.62 -2.98
C ALA A 78 34.96 -41.41 -4.21
N LYS A 79 35.65 -41.25 -5.34
CA LYS A 79 35.32 -42.00 -6.55
C LYS A 79 35.48 -43.51 -6.35
N LEU A 80 36.54 -43.96 -5.68
CA LEU A 80 36.70 -45.36 -5.29
C LEU A 80 35.61 -45.81 -4.31
N TRP A 81 35.31 -45.03 -3.27
CA TRP A 81 34.25 -45.37 -2.32
C TRP A 81 32.87 -45.48 -2.98
N ARG A 82 32.58 -44.61 -3.95
CA ARG A 82 31.35 -44.65 -4.74
C ARG A 82 31.28 -45.86 -5.68
N GLN A 83 32.43 -46.36 -6.13
CA GLN A 83 32.51 -47.55 -6.99
C GLN A 83 32.44 -48.85 -6.21
N ASP A 84 33.07 -48.91 -5.03
CA ASP A 84 33.23 -50.13 -4.24
C ASP A 84 32.12 -50.33 -3.17
N SER A 85 31.32 -49.30 -2.88
CA SER A 85 30.20 -49.45 -1.94
C SER A 85 28.91 -49.89 -2.65
N GLU A 86 28.44 -51.09 -2.32
CA GLU A 86 27.17 -51.65 -2.81
C GLU A 86 25.97 -50.73 -2.49
N SER A 87 26.07 -49.94 -1.42
CA SER A 87 25.00 -49.06 -0.93
C SER A 87 24.94 -47.70 -1.64
N TYR A 88 26.02 -47.21 -2.26
CA TYR A 88 26.03 -45.87 -2.86
C TYR A 88 25.10 -45.77 -4.06
N GLY A 89 25.02 -46.81 -4.89
CA GLY A 89 24.10 -46.84 -6.03
C GLY A 89 22.63 -46.69 -5.61
N ALA A 90 22.23 -47.34 -4.52
CA ALA A 90 20.87 -47.25 -3.99
C ALA A 90 20.57 -45.87 -3.38
N VAL A 91 21.51 -45.31 -2.60
CA VAL A 91 21.35 -44.00 -1.95
C VAL A 91 21.35 -42.86 -2.97
N SER A 92 22.27 -42.88 -3.94
CA SER A 92 22.33 -41.88 -5.01
C SER A 92 21.05 -41.88 -5.85
N LYS A 93 20.49 -43.06 -6.13
CA LYS A 93 19.24 -43.17 -6.89
C LYS A 93 18.05 -42.66 -6.09
N ALA A 94 17.95 -42.99 -4.82
CA ALA A 94 16.91 -42.48 -3.92
C ALA A 94 16.92 -40.93 -3.84
N LEU A 95 18.10 -40.32 -3.66
CA LEU A 95 18.26 -38.87 -3.67
C LEU A 95 17.84 -38.23 -5.00
N GLN A 96 18.19 -38.87 -6.11
CA GLN A 96 17.85 -38.37 -7.44
C GLN A 96 16.35 -38.51 -7.74
N ASP A 97 15.72 -39.56 -7.24
CA ASP A 97 14.27 -39.77 -7.31
C ASP A 97 13.51 -38.76 -6.45
N GLU A 98 14.01 -38.40 -5.26
CA GLU A 98 13.46 -37.32 -4.43
C GLU A 98 13.54 -35.96 -5.11
N VAL A 99 14.71 -35.60 -5.67
CA VAL A 99 14.88 -34.34 -6.42
C VAL A 99 13.95 -34.28 -7.63
N ASN A 100 13.76 -35.39 -8.33
CA ASN A 100 12.83 -35.47 -9.46
C ASN A 100 11.36 -35.38 -9.00
N ALA A 101 11.03 -35.94 -7.84
CA ALA A 101 9.70 -35.85 -7.25
C ALA A 101 9.37 -34.42 -6.77
N GLU A 102 10.33 -33.70 -6.19
CA GLU A 102 10.16 -32.28 -5.84
C GLU A 102 9.93 -31.41 -7.07
N LYS A 103 10.72 -31.60 -8.14
CA LYS A 103 10.52 -30.86 -9.40
C LYS A 103 9.13 -31.10 -10.01
N LYS A 104 8.64 -32.33 -9.99
CA LYS A 104 7.27 -32.63 -10.46
C LYS A 104 6.21 -31.95 -9.61
N LYS A 105 6.38 -31.91 -8.29
CA LYS A 105 5.47 -31.18 -7.39
C LYS A 105 5.51 -29.67 -7.65
N GLU A 106 6.68 -29.10 -7.93
CA GLU A 106 6.81 -27.68 -8.31
C GLU A 106 6.15 -27.38 -9.67
N GLU A 107 6.30 -28.26 -10.67
CA GLU A 107 5.64 -28.11 -11.97
C GLU A 107 4.11 -28.23 -11.85
N GLU A 108 3.60 -29.19 -11.07
CA GLU A 108 2.16 -29.34 -10.79
C GLU A 108 1.61 -28.14 -10.01
N ALA A 109 2.36 -27.61 -9.04
CA ALA A 109 1.98 -26.41 -8.31
C ALA A 109 1.99 -25.16 -9.20
N ALA A 110 2.96 -25.04 -10.12
CA ALA A 110 3.02 -23.93 -11.08
C ALA A 110 1.88 -23.98 -12.10
N GLU A 111 1.50 -25.18 -12.56
CA GLU A 111 0.38 -25.36 -13.49
C GLU A 111 -0.97 -25.12 -12.80
N ALA A 112 -1.14 -25.55 -11.54
CA ALA A 112 -2.31 -25.24 -10.74
C ALA A 112 -2.47 -23.72 -10.52
N LYS A 113 -1.35 -23.04 -10.21
CA LYS A 113 -1.34 -21.59 -10.00
C LYS A 113 -1.65 -20.82 -11.28
N ARG A 114 -1.19 -21.28 -12.45
CA ARG A 114 -1.56 -20.70 -13.75
C ARG A 114 -3.06 -20.80 -14.04
N LYS A 115 -3.69 -21.95 -13.76
CA LYS A 115 -5.13 -22.13 -13.95
C LYS A 115 -5.95 -21.26 -12.98
N GLU A 116 -5.46 -21.04 -11.76
CA GLU A 116 -6.09 -20.13 -10.79
C GLU A 116 -5.93 -18.66 -11.18
N ASP A 117 -4.79 -18.27 -11.76
CA ASP A 117 -4.55 -16.91 -12.25
C ASP A 117 -5.42 -16.59 -13.48
N GLU A 118 -5.62 -17.55 -14.39
CA GLU A 118 -6.47 -17.39 -15.59
C GLU A 118 -7.96 -17.23 -15.23
N SER A 119 -8.48 -17.95 -14.23
CA SER A 119 -9.86 -17.79 -13.76
C SER A 119 -10.08 -16.48 -13.00
N ASN A 120 -9.07 -16.02 -12.25
CA ASN A 120 -9.13 -14.74 -11.52
C ASN A 120 -9.21 -13.52 -12.46
N ASP A 121 -8.62 -13.61 -13.66
CA ASP A 121 -8.59 -12.49 -14.61
C ASP A 121 -9.94 -12.21 -15.27
N GLU A 122 -10.78 -13.23 -15.47
CA GLU A 122 -12.14 -13.05 -15.96
C GLU A 122 -13.06 -12.44 -14.89
N GLU A 123 -12.94 -12.90 -13.64
CA GLU A 123 -13.67 -12.33 -12.50
C GLU A 123 -13.27 -10.88 -12.22
N ARG A 124 -11.98 -10.54 -12.31
CA ARG A 124 -11.49 -9.16 -12.18
C ARG A 124 -12.02 -8.25 -13.27
N LYS A 125 -12.05 -8.70 -14.52
CA LYS A 125 -12.61 -7.91 -15.64
C LYS A 125 -14.09 -7.64 -15.44
N ALA A 126 -14.88 -8.66 -15.06
CA ALA A 126 -16.30 -8.49 -14.77
C ALA A 126 -16.54 -7.52 -13.60
N ALA A 127 -15.76 -7.63 -12.52
CA ALA A 127 -15.86 -6.74 -11.37
C ALA A 127 -15.49 -5.28 -11.71
N LEU A 128 -14.50 -5.06 -12.58
CA LEU A 128 -14.11 -3.73 -13.04
C LEU A 128 -15.20 -3.09 -13.91
N GLU A 129 -15.81 -3.84 -14.83
CA GLU A 129 -16.92 -3.33 -15.65
C GLU A 129 -18.14 -2.95 -14.80
N GLU A 130 -18.45 -3.74 -13.76
CA GLU A 130 -19.55 -3.43 -12.85
C GLU A 130 -19.26 -2.16 -12.01
N LEU A 131 -18.02 -1.99 -11.56
CA LEU A 131 -17.59 -0.78 -10.85
C LEU A 131 -17.65 0.46 -11.74
N GLU A 132 -17.27 0.36 -13.01
CA GLU A 132 -17.38 1.48 -13.95
C GLU A 132 -18.84 1.86 -14.23
N LYS A 133 -19.72 0.87 -14.41
CA LYS A 133 -21.17 1.12 -14.55
C LYS A 133 -21.74 1.82 -13.31
N LYS A 134 -21.37 1.38 -12.10
CA LYS A 134 -21.78 2.03 -10.84
C LYS A 134 -21.25 3.47 -10.71
N ARG A 135 -20.01 3.73 -11.13
CA ARG A 135 -19.41 5.07 -11.10
C ARG A 135 -20.09 6.02 -12.09
N LYS A 136 -20.39 5.56 -13.31
CA LYS A 136 -21.11 6.34 -14.32
C LYS A 136 -22.52 6.69 -13.84
N ALA A 137 -23.27 5.70 -13.37
CA ALA A 137 -24.62 5.92 -12.82
C ALA A 137 -24.62 6.89 -11.62
N LYS A 138 -23.59 6.83 -10.76
CA LYS A 138 -23.46 7.75 -9.63
C LYS A 138 -23.19 9.19 -10.08
N ARG A 139 -22.32 9.40 -11.08
CA ARG A 139 -22.04 10.74 -11.63
C ARG A 139 -23.28 11.33 -12.30
N GLU A 140 -23.98 10.55 -13.11
CA GLU A 140 -25.21 11.00 -13.77
C GLU A 140 -26.28 11.41 -12.75
N MET A 141 -26.44 10.64 -11.66
CA MET A 141 -27.33 11.02 -10.57
C MET A 141 -26.88 12.27 -9.79
N GLU A 142 -25.59 12.49 -9.62
CA GLU A 142 -25.05 13.69 -8.96
C GLU A 142 -25.25 14.93 -9.84
N GLU A 143 -24.95 14.84 -11.13
CA GLU A 143 -25.17 15.90 -12.12
C GLU A 143 -26.65 16.27 -12.23
N GLU A 144 -27.55 15.28 -12.24
CA GLU A 144 -29.00 15.55 -12.27
C GLU A 144 -29.50 16.20 -10.97
N LYS A 145 -28.99 15.76 -9.81
CA LYS A 145 -29.31 16.39 -8.52
C LYS A 145 -28.79 17.83 -8.45
N GLU A 146 -27.61 18.11 -8.98
CA GLU A 146 -27.08 19.47 -9.06
C GLU A 146 -27.89 20.35 -10.01
N ARG A 147 -28.31 19.82 -11.17
CA ARG A 147 -29.17 20.55 -12.11
C ARG A 147 -30.52 20.90 -11.48
N ILE A 148 -31.17 19.95 -10.82
CA ILE A 148 -32.44 20.18 -10.10
C ILE A 148 -32.27 21.20 -8.97
N ARG A 149 -31.16 21.15 -8.24
CA ARG A 149 -30.85 22.13 -7.18
C ARG A 149 -30.67 23.54 -7.75
N LEU A 150 -29.93 23.68 -8.85
CA LEU A 150 -29.71 24.96 -9.51
C LEU A 150 -31.01 25.53 -10.07
N GLU A 151 -31.84 24.72 -10.71
CA GLU A 151 -33.16 25.13 -11.21
C GLU A 151 -34.09 25.56 -10.07
N ARG A 152 -34.10 24.82 -8.95
CA ARG A 152 -34.87 25.19 -7.77
C ARG A 152 -34.36 26.49 -7.14
N LYS A 153 -33.03 26.69 -7.09
CA LYS A 153 -32.42 27.93 -6.58
C LYS A 153 -32.79 29.12 -7.46
N LYS A 154 -32.71 28.98 -8.79
CA LYS A 154 -33.14 30.02 -9.74
C LYS A 154 -34.61 30.39 -9.59
N LYS A 155 -35.51 29.39 -9.49
CA LYS A 155 -36.94 29.63 -9.25
C LYS A 155 -37.20 30.35 -7.92
N LEU A 156 -36.51 29.94 -6.85
CA LEU A 156 -36.63 30.60 -5.54
C LEU A 156 -36.07 32.03 -5.54
N GLU A 157 -35.00 32.28 -6.30
CA GLU A 157 -34.48 33.64 -6.50
C GLU A 157 -35.47 34.50 -7.26
N GLU A 158 -36.02 34.01 -8.39
CA GLU A 158 -37.06 34.71 -9.18
C GLU A 158 -38.33 34.99 -8.35
N GLU A 159 -38.78 34.04 -7.53
CA GLU A 159 -39.91 34.23 -6.60
C GLU A 159 -39.57 35.25 -5.50
N ARG A 160 -38.34 35.25 -4.98
CA ARG A 160 -37.86 36.29 -4.05
C ARG A 160 -37.82 37.66 -4.71
N MET A 161 -37.39 37.76 -5.98
CA MET A 161 -37.38 39.04 -6.71
C MET A 161 -38.79 39.61 -6.85
N LYS A 162 -39.78 38.76 -7.10
CA LYS A 162 -41.19 39.15 -7.22
C LYS A 162 -41.82 39.50 -5.88
N ARG A 163 -41.50 38.75 -4.82
CA ARG A 163 -42.10 38.92 -3.49
C ARG A 163 -41.58 40.14 -2.74
N ASP A 164 -40.27 40.38 -2.79
CA ASP A 164 -39.61 41.44 -2.03
C ASP A 164 -38.63 42.27 -2.90
N PRO A 165 -39.12 43.12 -3.83
CA PRO A 165 -38.27 43.86 -4.77
C PRO A 165 -37.23 44.78 -4.12
N TRP A 166 -37.51 45.29 -2.92
CA TRP A 166 -36.60 46.16 -2.16
C TRP A 166 -35.36 45.44 -1.61
N LEU A 167 -35.29 44.11 -1.67
CA LEU A 167 -34.07 43.36 -1.31
C LEU A 167 -33.02 43.40 -2.43
N MET A 168 -33.42 43.77 -3.66
CA MET A 168 -32.51 43.87 -4.81
C MET A 168 -31.79 45.22 -4.92
N VAL A 169 -32.06 46.15 -4.00
CA VAL A 169 -31.34 47.43 -3.95
C VAL A 169 -29.85 47.15 -3.73
N PRO A 170 -28.93 47.75 -4.52
CA PRO A 170 -27.50 47.48 -4.41
C PRO A 170 -26.93 47.66 -3.00
N GLU A 171 -27.47 48.61 -2.23
CA GLU A 171 -27.07 48.83 -0.83
C GLU A 171 -27.47 47.68 0.10
N VAL A 172 -28.61 47.03 -0.14
CA VAL A 172 -29.05 45.86 0.64
C VAL A 172 -28.20 44.65 0.28
N LYS A 173 -27.91 44.43 -1.01
CA LYS A 173 -27.03 43.35 -1.47
C LYS A 173 -25.62 43.48 -0.90
N LYS A 174 -25.01 44.66 -0.98
CA LYS A 174 -23.67 44.90 -0.40
C LYS A 174 -23.63 44.66 1.11
N ALA A 175 -24.69 45.05 1.82
CA ALA A 175 -24.80 44.79 3.25
C ALA A 175 -25.02 43.30 3.57
N GLU A 176 -25.69 42.55 2.69
CA GLU A 176 -25.88 41.10 2.80
C GLU A 176 -24.58 40.33 2.48
N GLU A 177 -23.87 40.71 1.42
CA GLU A 177 -22.55 40.18 1.07
C GLU A 177 -21.54 40.38 2.21
N LEU A 178 -21.46 41.60 2.76
CA LEU A 178 -20.59 41.88 3.91
C LEU A 178 -20.92 41.03 5.14
N LEU A 179 -22.21 40.73 5.37
CA LEU A 179 -22.63 39.85 6.46
C LEU A 179 -22.25 38.39 6.18
N GLU A 180 -22.37 37.92 4.94
CA GLU A 180 -21.95 36.57 4.55
C GLU A 180 -20.43 36.41 4.63
N ASP A 181 -19.65 37.40 4.21
CA ASP A 181 -18.18 37.41 4.32
C ASP A 181 -17.73 37.33 5.77
N LEU A 182 -18.31 38.14 6.66
CA LEU A 182 -18.01 38.08 8.10
C LEU A 182 -18.39 36.72 8.72
N LYS A 183 -19.47 36.09 8.24
CA LYS A 183 -19.87 34.75 8.68
C LYS A 183 -18.93 33.67 8.15
N ALA A 184 -18.45 33.78 6.91
CA ALA A 184 -17.45 32.89 6.33
C ALA A 184 -16.11 32.99 7.09
N GLN A 185 -15.62 34.22 7.31
CA GLN A 185 -14.42 34.48 8.10
C GLN A 185 -14.53 33.91 9.52
N ARG A 186 -15.72 33.99 10.15
CA ARG A 186 -15.93 33.37 11.48
C ARG A 186 -15.87 31.84 11.43
N ARG A 187 -16.40 31.21 10.37
CA ARG A 187 -16.28 29.75 10.19
C ARG A 187 -14.84 29.34 10.01
N ASP A 188 -14.07 30.10 9.22
CA ASP A 188 -12.65 29.84 9.00
C ASP A 188 -11.82 30.08 10.27
N ALA A 189 -12.07 31.15 11.01
CA ALA A 189 -11.43 31.43 12.30
C ALA A 189 -11.75 30.32 13.33
N ASN A 190 -12.98 29.83 13.36
CA ASN A 190 -13.35 28.67 14.18
C ASN A 190 -12.63 27.39 13.74
N ALA A 191 -12.52 27.14 12.43
CA ALA A 191 -11.80 26.00 11.89
C ALA A 191 -10.29 26.06 12.21
N LYS A 192 -9.73 27.27 12.30
CA LYS A 192 -8.33 27.53 12.67
C LYS A 192 -8.08 27.66 14.18
N LEU A 193 -9.12 27.52 15.02
CA LEU A 193 -9.05 27.66 16.48
C LEU A 193 -8.58 29.06 16.96
N GLU A 194 -8.85 30.10 16.18
CA GLU A 194 -8.54 31.49 16.53
C GLU A 194 -9.70 32.12 17.32
N PHE A 195 -9.82 31.73 18.60
CA PHE A 195 -10.97 32.06 19.45
C PHE A 195 -11.18 33.57 19.70
N ASP A 196 -10.10 34.35 19.81
CA ASP A 196 -10.18 35.81 19.98
C ASP A 196 -10.74 36.48 18.73
N LEU A 197 -10.34 36.02 17.54
CA LEU A 197 -10.85 36.50 16.25
C LEU A 197 -12.31 36.10 16.04
N SER A 198 -12.71 34.89 16.41
CA SER A 198 -14.12 34.47 16.37
C SER A 198 -15.01 35.32 17.28
N THR A 199 -14.50 35.71 18.44
CA THR A 199 -15.21 36.56 19.41
C THR A 199 -15.38 37.99 18.89
N SER A 200 -14.34 38.57 18.27
CA SER A 200 -14.46 39.89 17.63
C SER A 200 -15.42 39.86 16.43
N LEU A 201 -15.28 38.87 15.55
CA LEU A 201 -16.15 38.68 14.39
C LEU A 201 -17.62 38.49 14.79
N THR A 202 -17.90 37.85 15.93
CA THR A 202 -19.28 37.72 16.44
C THR A 202 -19.91 39.09 16.77
N LYS A 203 -19.13 40.03 17.32
CA LYS A 203 -19.59 41.41 17.58
C LYS A 203 -19.84 42.16 16.29
N ASP A 204 -18.97 41.99 15.29
CA ASP A 204 -19.10 42.69 14.02
C ASP A 204 -20.22 42.11 13.15
N ILE A 205 -20.45 40.79 13.16
CA ILE A 205 -21.65 40.15 12.62
C ILE A 205 -22.91 40.77 13.24
N SER A 206 -22.93 40.93 14.57
CA SER A 206 -24.09 41.52 15.26
C SER A 206 -24.36 42.97 14.86
N LYS A 207 -23.31 43.74 14.54
CA LYS A 207 -23.44 45.12 14.02
C LYS A 207 -23.95 45.10 12.58
N ALA A 208 -23.35 44.29 11.72
CA ALA A 208 -23.73 44.13 10.32
C ALA A 208 -25.21 43.68 10.18
N GLU A 209 -25.70 42.79 11.05
CA GLU A 209 -27.12 42.39 11.07
C GLU A 209 -28.06 43.55 11.42
N ARG A 210 -27.66 44.42 12.36
CA ARG A 210 -28.45 45.62 12.71
C ARG A 210 -28.45 46.62 11.57
N GLU A 211 -27.33 46.79 10.88
CA GLU A 211 -27.21 47.67 9.72
C GLU A 211 -28.02 47.16 8.52
N LEU A 212 -27.91 45.87 8.20
CA LEU A 212 -28.73 45.20 7.19
C LEU A 212 -30.24 45.39 7.47
N LYS A 213 -30.66 45.26 8.74
CA LYS A 213 -32.07 45.51 9.12
C LYS A 213 -32.49 46.96 8.90
N LYS A 214 -31.58 47.93 9.09
CA LYS A 214 -31.84 49.36 8.83
C LYS A 214 -31.88 49.66 7.34
N THR A 215 -30.95 49.13 6.55
CA THR A 215 -30.92 49.32 5.08
C THR A 215 -32.15 48.68 4.43
N ILE A 216 -32.54 47.46 4.81
CA ILE A 216 -33.79 46.82 4.36
C ILE A 216 -35.01 47.70 4.71
N LYS A 217 -35.07 48.28 5.92
CA LYS A 217 -36.17 49.18 6.30
C LYS A 217 -36.21 50.45 5.46
N LYS A 218 -35.06 51.03 5.11
CA LYS A 218 -34.96 52.20 4.22
C LYS A 218 -35.41 51.85 2.80
N ALA A 219 -34.87 50.78 2.23
CA ALA A 219 -35.24 50.26 0.93
C ALA A 219 -36.75 49.95 0.83
N LYS A 220 -37.34 49.32 1.86
CA LYS A 220 -38.80 49.11 1.96
C LYS A 220 -39.59 50.42 1.94
N LYS A 221 -39.12 51.45 2.67
CA LYS A 221 -39.80 52.75 2.72
C LYS A 221 -39.69 53.49 1.39
N GLU A 222 -38.54 53.47 0.75
CA GLU A 222 -38.30 54.10 -0.56
C GLU A 222 -39.12 53.41 -1.65
N TYR A 223 -39.15 52.08 -1.68
CA TYR A 223 -40.02 51.32 -2.59
C TYR A 223 -41.51 51.61 -2.38
N LYS A 224 -41.97 51.69 -1.11
CA LYS A 224 -43.36 52.06 -0.81
C LYS A 224 -43.67 53.51 -1.20
N LYS A 225 -42.70 54.42 -1.12
CA LYS A 225 -42.85 55.82 -1.57
C LYS A 225 -42.88 55.93 -3.09
N SER A 226 -42.04 55.19 -3.81
CA SER A 226 -42.04 55.20 -5.27
C SER A 226 -43.31 54.58 -5.85
N GLN A 227 -43.87 53.53 -5.23
CA GLN A 227 -45.19 53.02 -5.60
C GLN A 227 -46.32 54.04 -5.38
N LYS A 228 -46.27 54.80 -4.28
CA LYS A 228 -47.26 55.86 -4.02
C LYS A 228 -47.11 57.08 -4.93
N ALA A 229 -45.90 57.37 -5.40
CA ALA A 229 -45.65 58.45 -6.36
C ALA A 229 -46.05 58.06 -7.79
N GLY A 230 -45.98 56.78 -8.14
CA GLY A 230 -46.45 56.26 -9.44
C GLY A 230 -47.98 56.18 -9.59
N ASP A 231 -48.72 56.17 -8.48
CA ASP A 231 -50.20 56.10 -8.46
C ASP A 231 -50.87 57.49 -8.35
N ALA A 232 -50.07 58.57 -8.39
CA ALA A 232 -50.51 59.96 -8.32
C ALA A 232 -50.15 60.76 -9.59
N GLY A 233 -50.04 60.09 -10.74
CA GLY A 233 -49.82 60.70 -12.04
C GLY A 233 -51.04 60.53 -12.95
N THR A 234 -52.01 61.44 -12.84
CA THR A 234 -53.01 61.66 -13.90
C THR A 234 -52.26 62.17 -15.16
N PRO A 235 -52.61 61.71 -16.38
CA PRO A 235 -51.83 61.98 -17.58
C PRO A 235 -51.85 63.47 -17.92
N GLU A 236 -50.66 64.07 -18.02
CA GLU A 236 -50.49 65.37 -18.63
C GLU A 236 -50.75 65.22 -20.13
N LYS A 237 -51.88 65.79 -20.54
CA LYS A 237 -52.40 65.92 -21.89
C LYS A 237 -51.30 66.50 -22.79
N ALA A 238 -50.74 65.67 -23.67
CA ALA A 238 -49.85 66.13 -24.73
C ALA A 238 -50.57 67.17 -25.59
N ALA A 239 -50.02 68.37 -25.61
CA ALA A 239 -50.46 69.47 -26.44
C ALA A 239 -50.23 69.13 -27.92
N GLU A 240 -51.25 69.44 -28.71
CA GLU A 240 -51.24 69.64 -30.15
C GLU A 240 -50.01 70.45 -30.61
N GLU A 241 -49.18 69.87 -31.47
CA GLU A 241 -48.36 70.64 -32.41
C GLU A 241 -49.02 70.59 -33.79
N PRO A 242 -49.26 71.75 -34.43
CA PRO A 242 -49.92 71.82 -35.73
C PRO A 242 -48.96 71.44 -36.87
N ALA A 243 -49.51 70.70 -37.83
CA ALA A 243 -48.86 70.38 -39.10
C ALA A 243 -48.50 71.67 -39.87
N SER A 244 -47.22 71.84 -40.19
CA SER A 244 -46.78 72.76 -41.24
C SER A 244 -46.54 72.00 -42.53
N VAL A 245 -47.25 72.48 -43.56
CA VAL A 245 -47.18 72.16 -45.00
C VAL A 245 -45.78 72.29 -45.56
#